data_AF-A0A846PPC8-F1
#
_entry.id   AF-A0A846PPC8-F1
#
_cell.length_a   1.000
_cell.length_b   1.000
_cell.length_c   1.000
_cell.angle_alpha   90.00
_cell.angle_beta   90.00
_cell.angle_gamma   90.00
#
_symmetry.space_group_name_H-M   'P 1'
#
loop_
_entity.id
_entity.type
_entity.pdbx_description
1 polymer ?
#
loop_
_entity_poly.entity_id
_entity_poly.type
_entity_poly.pdbx_seq_one_letter_code
_entity_poly.pdbx_strand_id
1 'polypeptide(L)'
;MICVEGSSGLVDTTLLSSFPEKKIKEEVASEFLKEGKITGEEYFAITGDEKEEAVNIYGVEDKRAYEKNLKAFDEGVSSGEKLSNYLQEVGKEINLLKAHLYNKKLKDLE
;
A
#
# COMPACT_ATOMS: atom_id res chain seq x y z
N MET A 1 14.21 -18.69 -10.42
CA MET A 1 14.11 -17.42 -9.67
C MET A 1 12.74 -16.85 -9.94
N ILE A 2 12.02 -16.48 -8.88
CA ILE A 2 10.71 -15.84 -8.97
C ILE A 2 10.81 -14.47 -8.32
N CYS A 3 10.23 -13.46 -8.97
CA CYS A 3 10.24 -12.08 -8.49
C CYS A 3 8.87 -11.72 -7.91
N VAL A 4 8.83 -11.06 -6.76
CA VAL A 4 7.59 -10.65 -6.08
C VAL A 4 7.53 -9.15 -5.81
N GLU A 5 6.34 -8.59 -5.96
CA GLU A 5 6.01 -7.24 -5.53
C GLU A 5 5.70 -7.22 -4.02
N GLY A 6 5.72 -6.04 -3.38
CA GLY A 6 5.45 -5.90 -1.94
C GLY A 6 6.57 -6.35 -1.01
N SER A 7 7.72 -6.75 -1.56
CA SER A 7 8.91 -7.14 -0.80
C SER A 7 10.19 -6.66 -1.48
N SER A 8 11.30 -6.64 -0.72
CA SER A 8 12.63 -6.23 -1.18
C SER A 8 13.67 -7.24 -0.72
N GLY A 9 14.50 -7.74 -1.65
CA GLY A 9 15.59 -8.66 -1.32
C GLY A 9 15.16 -10.13 -1.28
N LEU A 10 15.96 -11.00 -0.67
CA LEU A 10 15.64 -12.41 -0.57
C LEU A 10 14.43 -12.62 0.35
N VAL A 11 13.41 -13.35 -0.14
CA VAL A 11 12.26 -13.74 0.66
C VAL A 11 12.52 -15.14 1.22
N ASP A 12 12.62 -15.22 2.55
CA ASP A 12 12.93 -16.46 3.26
C ASP A 12 11.66 -17.22 3.65
N THR A 13 11.41 -18.34 3.00
CA THR A 13 10.29 -19.25 3.30
C THR A 13 10.69 -20.47 4.13
N THR A 14 11.97 -20.56 4.54
CA THR A 14 12.57 -21.75 5.17
C THR A 14 11.80 -22.23 6.40
N LEU A 15 11.30 -21.30 7.21
CA LEU A 15 10.56 -21.61 8.42
C LEU A 15 9.33 -22.50 8.15
N LEU A 16 8.59 -22.21 7.08
CA LEU A 16 7.37 -22.94 6.72
C LEU A 16 7.68 -24.12 5.79
N SER A 17 8.62 -23.95 4.85
CA SER A 17 8.98 -25.00 3.90
C SER A 17 9.69 -26.18 4.57
N SER A 18 10.42 -25.98 5.67
CA SER A 18 11.08 -27.05 6.43
C SER A 18 10.15 -27.89 7.32
N PHE A 19 8.86 -27.57 7.38
CA PHE A 19 7.93 -28.30 8.24
C PHE A 19 7.75 -29.76 7.76
N PRO A 20 7.86 -30.77 8.63
CA PRO A 20 7.96 -32.17 8.19
C PRO A 20 6.64 -32.76 7.69
N GLU A 21 5.50 -32.31 8.22
CA GLU A 21 4.19 -32.84 7.85
C GLU A 21 3.58 -32.05 6.69
N LYS A 22 3.56 -32.68 5.50
CA LYS A 22 3.11 -32.04 4.24
C LYS A 22 1.68 -31.54 4.32
N LYS A 23 0.76 -32.31 4.91
CA LYS A 23 -0.67 -31.91 4.98
C LYS A 23 -0.88 -30.65 5.81
N ILE A 24 -0.23 -30.58 6.97
CA ILE A 24 -0.32 -29.42 7.85
C ILE A 24 0.30 -28.19 7.17
N LYS A 25 1.43 -28.37 6.48
CA LYS A 25 2.10 -27.31 5.73
C LYS A 25 1.20 -26.72 4.64
N GLU A 26 0.57 -27.57 3.83
CA GLU A 26 -0.36 -27.16 2.77
C GLU A 26 -1.59 -26.45 3.34
N GLU A 27 -2.14 -26.95 4.45
CA GLU A 27 -3.30 -26.35 5.12
C GLU A 27 -2.97 -24.94 5.64
N VAL A 28 -1.87 -24.79 6.37
CA VAL A 28 -1.42 -23.49 6.90
C VAL A 28 -1.09 -22.51 5.79
N ALA A 29 -0.35 -22.94 4.77
CA ALA A 29 0.00 -22.09 3.63
C ALA A 29 -1.26 -21.66 2.86
N SER A 30 -2.23 -22.56 2.69
CA SER A 30 -3.52 -22.26 2.06
C SER A 30 -4.30 -21.20 2.86
N GLU A 31 -4.38 -21.32 4.18
CA GLU A 31 -5.06 -20.31 5.00
C GLU A 31 -4.33 -18.96 4.96
N PHE A 32 -3.01 -18.94 5.02
CA PHE A 32 -2.24 -17.69 4.89
C PHE A 32 -2.42 -17.03 3.52
N LEU A 33 -2.52 -17.81 2.45
CA LEU A 33 -2.80 -17.29 1.11
C LEU A 33 -4.21 -16.68 1.05
N LYS A 34 -5.22 -17.36 1.61
CA LYS A 34 -6.61 -16.85 1.67
C LYS A 34 -6.72 -15.56 2.49
N GLU A 35 -5.96 -15.44 3.57
CA GLU A 35 -5.90 -14.24 4.41
C GLU A 35 -5.03 -13.12 3.80
N GLY A 36 -4.33 -13.36 2.68
CA GLY A 36 -3.42 -12.40 2.06
C GLY A 36 -2.14 -12.14 2.86
N LYS A 37 -1.74 -13.08 3.74
CA LYS A 37 -0.50 -13.00 4.54
C LYS A 37 0.74 -13.42 3.78
N ILE A 38 0.58 -14.28 2.77
CA ILE A 38 1.63 -14.70 1.85
C ILE A 38 1.14 -14.55 0.41
N THR A 39 2.08 -14.44 -0.51
CA THR A 39 1.86 -14.43 -1.96
C THR A 39 1.77 -15.84 -2.55
N GLY A 40 1.35 -15.96 -3.81
CA GLY A 40 1.25 -17.26 -4.48
C GLY A 40 2.62 -17.90 -4.72
N GLU A 41 3.63 -17.07 -4.94
CA GLU A 41 5.03 -17.42 -5.10
C GLU A 41 5.57 -18.03 -3.81
N GLU A 42 5.30 -17.39 -2.67
CA GLU A 42 5.64 -17.91 -1.35
C GLU A 42 4.90 -19.22 -1.04
N TYR A 43 3.61 -19.31 -1.36
CA TYR A 43 2.85 -20.55 -1.24
C TYR A 43 3.50 -21.69 -2.03
N PHE A 44 3.92 -21.43 -3.27
CA PHE A 44 4.60 -22.41 -4.10
C PHE A 44 5.94 -22.85 -3.49
N ALA A 45 6.76 -21.93 -3.01
CA ALA A 45 8.03 -22.28 -2.36
C ALA A 45 7.86 -23.00 -1.02
N ILE A 46 6.74 -22.79 -0.32
CA ILE A 46 6.43 -23.49 0.93
C ILE A 46 5.95 -24.92 0.67
N THR A 47 5.05 -25.10 -0.32
CA THR A 47 4.36 -26.38 -0.57
C THR A 47 5.05 -27.30 -1.57
N GLY A 48 6.06 -26.79 -2.29
CA GLY A 48 6.89 -27.57 -3.22
C GLY A 48 7.54 -28.80 -2.57
N ASP A 49 7.72 -29.85 -3.37
CA ASP A 49 8.35 -31.10 -2.91
C ASP A 49 9.88 -30.92 -2.75
N GLU A 50 10.47 -31.54 -1.73
CA GLU A 50 11.93 -31.48 -1.44
C GLU A 50 12.83 -31.99 -2.60
N LYS A 51 12.24 -32.66 -3.59
CA LYS A 51 12.94 -33.17 -4.78
C LYS A 51 13.05 -32.13 -5.90
N GLU A 52 12.30 -31.03 -5.81
CA GLU A 52 12.39 -29.90 -6.72
C GLU A 52 13.46 -28.94 -6.20
N GLU A 53 14.29 -28.39 -7.11
CA GLU A 53 15.31 -27.41 -6.72
C GLU A 53 14.66 -26.23 -5.99
N ALA A 54 15.21 -25.85 -4.83
CA ALA A 54 14.69 -24.75 -4.04
C ALA A 54 14.59 -23.48 -4.89
N VAL A 55 13.36 -22.99 -5.07
CA VAL A 55 13.09 -21.81 -5.89
C VAL A 55 13.36 -20.56 -5.06
N ASN A 56 14.40 -19.82 -5.43
CA ASN A 56 14.68 -18.52 -4.81
C ASN A 56 13.62 -17.49 -5.21
N ILE A 57 12.99 -16.90 -4.20
CA ILE A 57 12.06 -15.78 -4.31
C ILE A 57 12.81 -14.48 -3.97
N TYR A 58 12.66 -13.47 -4.81
CA TYR A 58 13.28 -12.17 -4.61
C TYR A 58 12.26 -11.04 -4.75
N GLY A 59 12.17 -10.21 -3.72
CA GLY A 59 11.44 -8.96 -3.75
C GLY A 59 12.14 -7.94 -4.64
N VAL A 60 11.40 -7.38 -5.59
CA VAL A 60 11.95 -6.41 -6.57
C VAL A 60 11.74 -4.96 -6.18
N GLU A 61 11.12 -4.69 -5.03
CA GLU A 61 10.91 -3.31 -4.60
C GLU A 61 12.20 -2.63 -4.14
N ASP A 62 12.32 -1.34 -4.46
CA ASP A 62 13.29 -0.47 -3.82
C ASP A 62 12.71 0.05 -2.51
N LYS A 63 13.21 -0.49 -1.40
CA LYS A 63 12.81 -0.12 -0.04
C LYS A 63 12.89 1.40 0.21
N ARG A 64 13.91 2.09 -0.33
CA ARG A 64 14.08 3.54 -0.15
C ARG A 64 13.02 4.31 -0.92
N ALA A 65 12.70 3.86 -2.13
CA ALA A 65 11.62 4.46 -2.92
C ALA A 65 10.26 4.27 -2.23
N TYR A 66 9.99 3.08 -1.70
CA TYR A 66 8.79 2.79 -0.92
C TYR A 66 8.67 3.71 0.31
N GLU A 67 9.71 3.78 1.15
CA GLU A 67 9.73 4.63 2.35
C GLU A 67 9.54 6.11 2.02
N LYS A 68 10.16 6.59 0.94
CA LYS A 68 10.01 7.97 0.47
C LYS A 68 8.56 8.26 0.05
N ASN A 69 7.94 7.35 -0.69
CA ASN A 69 6.57 7.50 -1.15
C ASN A 69 5.57 7.43 0.01
N LEU A 70 5.79 6.51 0.97
CA LEU A 70 4.97 6.39 2.16
C LEU A 70 4.99 7.68 2.99
N LYS A 71 6.18 8.26 3.18
CA LYS A 71 6.33 9.55 3.86
C LYS A 71 5.61 10.68 3.13
N ALA A 72 5.80 10.78 1.81
CA ALA A 72 5.14 11.81 1.00
C ALA A 72 3.61 11.68 1.04
N PHE A 73 3.09 10.46 1.06
CA PHE A 73 1.66 10.18 1.21
C PHE A 73 1.13 10.65 2.57
N ASP A 74 1.80 10.26 3.66
CA ASP A 74 1.39 10.63 5.03
C ASP A 74 1.42 12.14 5.26
N GLU A 75 2.49 12.80 4.80
CA GLU A 75 2.60 14.27 4.82
C GLU A 75 1.52 14.93 3.96
N GLY A 76 1.27 14.39 2.76
CA GLY A 76 0.26 14.90 1.84
C GLY A 76 -1.16 14.84 2.41
N VAL A 77 -1.53 13.72 3.03
CA VAL A 77 -2.83 13.55 3.70
C VAL A 77 -2.97 14.53 4.87
N SER A 78 -1.95 14.60 5.72
CA SER A 78 -1.95 15.47 6.92
C SER A 78 -2.01 16.96 6.58
N SER A 79 -1.29 17.39 5.53
CA SER A 79 -1.28 18.78 5.07
C SER A 79 -2.52 19.12 4.25
N GLY A 80 -3.06 18.16 3.50
CA GLY A 80 -4.25 18.33 2.66
C GLY A 80 -5.47 18.71 3.47
N GLU A 81 -5.71 18.05 4.60
CA GLU A 81 -6.84 18.36 5.49
C GLU A 81 -6.75 19.79 6.04
N LYS A 82 -5.57 20.18 6.54
CA LYS A 82 -5.33 21.53 7.08
C LYS A 82 -5.51 22.61 6.01
N LEU A 83 -4.97 22.38 4.83
CA LEU A 83 -5.08 23.32 3.71
C LEU A 83 -6.52 23.44 3.22
N SER A 84 -7.24 22.32 3.11
CA SER A 84 -8.65 22.31 2.73
C SER A 84 -9.50 23.13 3.71
N ASN A 85 -9.31 22.91 5.02
CA ASN A 85 -10.02 23.67 6.05
C ASN A 85 -9.69 25.17 5.97
N TYR A 86 -8.42 25.52 5.81
CA TYR A 86 -8.01 26.92 5.66
C TYR A 86 -8.63 27.58 4.42
N LEU A 87 -8.59 26.91 3.26
CA LEU A 87 -9.18 27.42 2.01
C LEU A 87 -10.70 27.58 2.12
N GLN A 88 -11.38 26.70 2.84
CA GLN A 88 -12.82 26.85 3.12
C GLN A 88 -13.10 28.10 3.96
N GLU A 89 -12.31 28.38 5.00
CA GLU A 89 -12.49 29.60 5.81
C GLU A 89 -12.25 30.87 4.98
N VAL A 90 -11.16 30.90 4.21
CA VAL A 90 -10.88 32.03 3.29
C VAL A 90 -12.02 32.19 2.28
N GLY A 91 -12.57 31.10 1.74
CA GLY A 91 -13.72 31.12 0.85
C GLY A 91 -14.97 31.75 1.50
N LYS A 92 -15.24 31.44 2.78
CA LYS A 92 -16.34 32.06 3.53
C LYS A 92 -16.14 33.56 3.69
N GLU A 93 -14.94 34.00 4.07
CA GLU A 93 -14.63 35.42 4.22
C GLU A 93 -14.76 36.19 2.91
N ILE A 94 -14.27 35.62 1.81
CA ILE A 94 -14.43 36.19 0.47
C ILE A 94 -15.92 36.34 0.13
N ASN A 95 -16.74 35.31 0.38
CA ASN A 95 -18.17 35.37 0.08
C ASN A 95 -18.91 36.44 0.90
N LEU A 96 -18.51 36.67 2.16
CA LEU A 96 -19.04 37.78 2.96
C LEU A 96 -18.69 39.14 2.36
N LEU A 97 -17.45 39.32 1.89
CA LEU A 97 -17.01 40.56 1.24
C LEU A 97 -17.73 40.77 -0.10
N LYS A 98 -17.89 39.71 -0.91
CA LYS A 98 -18.64 39.76 -2.17
C LYS A 98 -20.08 40.23 -1.95
N ALA A 99 -20.77 39.73 -0.92
CA ALA A 99 -22.13 40.14 -0.61
C ALA A 99 -22.26 41.67 -0.37
N HIS A 100 -21.22 42.30 0.21
CA HIS A 100 -21.17 43.74 0.47
C HIS A 100 -20.67 44.58 -0.71
N LEU A 101 -19.66 44.09 -1.44
CA LEU A 101 -18.95 44.87 -2.46
C LEU A 101 -19.54 44.66 -3.87
N TYR A 102 -20.21 43.54 -4.13
CA TYR A 102 -20.74 43.27 -5.46
C TYR A 102 -21.96 44.14 -5.74
N ASN A 103 -21.89 44.86 -6.85
CA ASN A 103 -23.06 45.49 -7.46
C ASN A 103 -23.96 44.42 -8.12
N LYS A 104 -25.15 44.82 -8.54
CA LYS A 104 -26.16 43.90 -9.12
C LYS A 104 -25.59 43.05 -10.27
N LYS A 105 -24.86 43.67 -11.20
CA LYS A 105 -24.25 42.98 -12.35
C LYS A 105 -23.21 41.93 -11.96
N LEU A 106 -22.45 42.16 -10.89
CA LEU A 106 -21.43 41.22 -10.41
C LEU A 106 -22.04 40.05 -9.64
N LYS A 107 -23.17 40.26 -8.94
CA LYS A 107 -23.92 39.17 -8.30
C LYS A 107 -24.60 38.24 -9.31
N ASP A 108 -24.98 38.75 -10.48
CA ASP A 108 -25.62 37.96 -11.53
C ASP A 108 -24.63 37.10 -12.36
N LEU A 109 -23.31 37.24 -12.13
CA LEU A 109 -22.23 36.53 -12.85
C LEU A 109 -21.62 35.35 -12.05
N GLU A 110 -22.03 35.16 -10.80
CA GLU A 110 -21.70 34.00 -9.96
C GLU A 110 -22.67 32.83 -10.18
#